data_AF-A8YK78-F1
#
_entry.id   AF-A8YK78-F1
#
_cell.length_a   1.000
_cell.length_b   1.000
_cell.length_c   1.000
_cell.angle_alpha   90.00
_cell.angle_beta   90.00
_cell.angle_gamma   90.00
#
_symmetry.space_group_name_H-M   'P 1'
#
loop_
_entity.id
_entity.type
_entity.pdbx_description
1 polymer ?
#
loop_
_entity_poly.entity_id
_entity_poly.type
_entity_poly.pdbx_seq_one_letter_code
_entity_poly.pdbx_strand_id
1 'polypeptide(L)'
;MTVNQLRYSKEEFARRGNEIYQSQVRPQVEEGNHGKIVAIDIETGAFEVAKDSLTASDQLLARLTYAQIWFVRIGHRAVHRVGLIGANLFQ
;
A
#
# COMPACT_ATOMS: atom_id res chain seq x y z
N MET A 1 -11.43 -13.51 -17.61
CA MET A 1 -10.61 -12.78 -16.62
C MET A 1 -11.25 -11.41 -16.43
N THR A 2 -11.92 -11.17 -15.31
CA THR A 2 -12.49 -9.84 -15.01
C THR A 2 -11.36 -8.90 -14.63
N VAL A 3 -11.12 -7.87 -15.43
CA VAL A 3 -10.22 -6.78 -15.08
C VAL A 3 -10.81 -6.08 -13.86
N ASN A 4 -10.10 -6.06 -12.73
CA ASN A 4 -10.52 -5.27 -11.58
C ASN A 4 -10.34 -3.78 -11.93
N GLN A 5 -11.42 -3.12 -12.33
CA GLN A 5 -11.38 -1.71 -12.68
C GLN A 5 -11.27 -0.84 -11.42
N LEU A 6 -10.40 0.17 -11.47
CA LEU A 6 -10.35 1.22 -10.44
C LEU A 6 -11.73 1.89 -10.36
N ARG A 7 -12.34 1.85 -9.17
CA ARG A 7 -13.70 2.38 -8.95
C ARG A 7 -13.71 3.87 -8.57
N TYR A 8 -12.55 4.44 -8.30
CA TYR A 8 -12.36 5.82 -7.88
C TYR A 8 -11.35 6.55 -8.78
N SER A 9 -11.43 7.88 -8.79
CA SER A 9 -10.34 8.70 -9.31
C SER A 9 -9.07 8.46 -8.50
N LYS A 10 -7.91 8.80 -9.05
CA LYS A 10 -6.62 8.62 -8.35
C LYS A 10 -6.57 9.43 -7.04
N GLU A 11 -7.13 10.63 -7.06
CA GLU A 11 -7.17 11.55 -5.93
C GLU A 11 -8.06 10.99 -4.81
N GLU A 12 -9.25 10.50 -5.18
CA GLU A 12 -10.18 9.91 -4.22
C GLU A 12 -9.65 8.59 -3.64
N PHE A 13 -9.02 7.77 -4.48
CA PHE A 13 -8.37 6.53 -4.08
C PHE A 13 -7.27 6.79 -3.03
N ALA A 14 -6.40 7.78 -3.29
CA ALA A 14 -5.35 8.18 -2.37
C ALA A 14 -5.89 8.78 -1.07
N ARG A 15 -6.94 9.62 -1.16
CA ARG A 15 -7.61 10.21 0.01
C ARG A 15 -8.16 9.12 0.93
N ARG A 16 -8.96 8.20 0.38
CA ARG A 16 -9.55 7.07 1.12
C ARG A 16 -8.49 6.18 1.75
N GLY A 17 -7.50 5.75 0.96
CA GLY A 17 -6.42 4.89 1.44
C GLY A 17 -5.63 5.53 2.59
N ASN A 18 -5.35 6.82 2.50
CA ASN A 18 -4.67 7.55 3.58
C ASN A 18 -5.56 7.72 4.82
N GLU A 19 -6.84 8.03 4.65
CA GLU A 19 -7.78 8.15 5.78
C GLU A 19 -7.92 6.84 6.55
N ILE A 20 -8.10 5.71 5.84
CA ILE A 20 -8.16 4.37 6.45
C ILE A 20 -6.85 4.04 7.16
N TYR A 21 -5.70 4.32 6.53
CA TYR A 21 -4.41 4.08 7.17
C TYR A 21 -4.27 4.86 8.48
N GLN A 22 -4.50 6.18 8.46
CA GLN A 22 -4.29 7.01 9.64
C GLN A 22 -5.27 6.72 10.78
N SER A 23 -6.55 6.52 10.46
CA SER A 23 -7.61 6.40 11.46
C SER A 23 -7.78 4.98 12.01
N GLN A 24 -7.56 3.94 11.19
CA GLN A 24 -7.90 2.56 11.55
C GLN A 24 -6.67 1.66 11.63
N VAL A 25 -5.81 1.68 10.61
CA VAL A 25 -4.76 0.66 10.46
C VAL A 25 -3.52 1.01 11.29
N ARG A 26 -3.05 2.26 11.22
CA ARG A 26 -1.81 2.73 11.85
C ARG A 26 -1.74 2.42 13.36
N PRO A 27 -2.77 2.66 14.18
CA PRO A 27 -2.73 2.34 15.61
C PRO A 27 -2.52 0.85 15.91
N GLN A 28 -2.85 -0.04 14.97
CA GLN A 28 -2.75 -1.49 15.14
C GLN A 28 -1.41 -2.06 14.68
N VAL A 29 -0.74 -1.38 13.73
CA VAL A 29 0.42 -1.94 13.03
C VAL A 29 1.72 -1.20 13.27
N GLU A 30 1.72 0.02 13.83
CA GLU A 30 2.94 0.83 13.89
C GLU A 30 4.01 0.25 14.82
N GLU A 31 3.61 -0.28 15.98
CA GLU A 31 4.54 -0.91 16.92
C GLU A 31 5.11 -2.20 16.32
N GLY A 32 6.44 -2.32 16.30
CA GLY A 32 7.15 -3.52 15.84
C GLY A 32 7.17 -3.78 14.33
N ASN A 33 6.54 -2.95 13.50
CA ASN A 33 6.50 -3.14 12.05
C ASN A 33 7.11 -1.99 11.23
N HIS A 34 7.91 -1.12 11.85
CA HIS A 34 8.58 -0.03 11.15
C HIS A 34 9.31 -0.55 9.89
N GLY A 35 9.10 0.12 8.75
CA GLY A 35 9.70 -0.23 7.45
C GLY A 35 8.99 -1.34 6.66
N LYS A 36 8.09 -2.11 7.29
CA LYS A 36 7.23 -3.09 6.59
C LYS A 36 6.17 -2.37 5.73
N ILE A 37 5.57 -3.12 4.82
CA ILE A 37 4.48 -2.68 3.96
C ILE A 37 3.16 -3.17 4.55
N VAL A 38 2.17 -2.27 4.57
CA VAL A 38 0.77 -2.65 4.75
C VAL A 38 0.04 -2.49 3.42
N ALA A 39 -0.68 -3.53 3.02
CA ALA A 39 -1.63 -3.52 1.91
C ALA A 39 -3.03 -3.38 2.50
N ILE A 40 -3.81 -2.40 2.04
CA ILE A 40 -5.13 -2.07 2.56
C ILE A 40 -6.13 -2.12 1.42
N ASP A 41 -7.21 -2.87 1.56
CA ASP A 41 -8.36 -2.74 0.67
C ASP A 41 -9.15 -1.47 1.03
N ILE A 42 -9.21 -0.51 0.12
CA ILE A 42 -9.84 0.79 0.39
C ILE A 42 -11.38 0.74 0.47
N GLU A 43 -12.00 -0.40 0.13
CA GLU A 43 -13.45 -0.59 0.28
C GLU A 43 -13.82 -1.03 1.68
N THR A 44 -13.06 -1.98 2.23
CA THR A 44 -13.40 -2.67 3.48
C THR A 44 -12.54 -2.26 4.66
N GLY A 45 -11.36 -1.68 4.41
CA GLY A 45 -10.34 -1.45 5.42
C GLY A 45 -9.60 -2.72 5.84
N ALA A 46 -9.90 -3.87 5.25
CA ALA A 46 -9.13 -5.09 5.48
C ALA A 46 -7.68 -4.89 5.04
N PHE A 47 -6.73 -5.34 5.87
CA PHE A 47 -5.32 -5.12 5.60
C PHE A 47 -4.48 -6.35 5.93
N GLU A 48 -3.29 -6.40 5.31
CA GLU A 48 -2.22 -7.36 5.59
C GLU A 48 -0.88 -6.63 5.71
N VAL A 49 0.00 -7.11 6.60
CA VAL A 49 1.34 -6.53 6.84
C VAL A 49 2.41 -7.53 6.44
N ALA A 50 3.33 -7.12 5.56
CA ALA A 50 4.45 -7.96 5.14
C ALA A 50 5.73 -7.14 4.91
N LYS A 51 6.84 -7.83 4.70
CA LYS A 51 8.16 -7.19 4.46
C LYS A 51 8.25 -6.43 3.14
N ASP A 52 7.43 -6.79 2.15
CA ASP A 52 7.40 -6.22 0.81
C ASP A 52 5.97 -6.17 0.26
N SER A 53 5.76 -5.33 -0.75
CA SER A 53 4.42 -5.05 -1.32
C SER A 53 3.80 -6.27 -1.98
N LEU A 54 4.61 -7.13 -2.62
CA LEU A 54 4.11 -8.32 -3.31
C LEU A 54 3.53 -9.32 -2.31
N THR A 55 4.27 -9.62 -1.25
CA THR A 55 3.79 -10.52 -0.19
C THR A 55 2.53 -9.98 0.48
N ALA A 56 2.49 -8.68 0.77
CA ALA A 56 1.31 -8.06 1.40
C ALA A 56 0.09 -8.12 0.47
N SER A 57 0.24 -7.87 -0.83
CA SER A 57 -0.86 -7.99 -1.78
C SER A 57 -1.32 -9.41 -1.99
N ASP A 58 -0.41 -10.38 -2.08
CA ASP A 58 -0.77 -11.79 -2.29
C ASP A 58 -1.60 -12.31 -1.11
N GLN A 59 -1.19 -11.99 0.12
CA GLN A 59 -1.95 -12.34 1.33
C GLN A 59 -3.34 -11.69 1.32
N LEU A 60 -3.43 -10.41 0.97
CA LEU A 60 -4.71 -9.69 0.94
C LEU A 60 -5.63 -10.24 -0.16
N LEU A 61 -5.10 -10.52 -1.34
CA LEU A 61 -5.85 -11.05 -2.48
C LEU A 61 -6.28 -12.51 -2.30
N ALA A 62 -5.53 -13.29 -1.54
CA ALA A 62 -5.94 -14.63 -1.14
C ALA A 62 -7.21 -14.60 -0.28
N ARG A 63 -7.41 -13.53 0.50
CA ARG A 63 -8.62 -13.32 1.31
C ARG A 63 -9.71 -12.57 0.55
N LEU A 64 -9.35 -11.59 -0.27
CA LEU A 64 -10.24 -10.68 -0.99
C LEU A 64 -9.82 -10.54 -2.46
N THR A 65 -10.33 -11.42 -3.32
CA THR A 65 -9.95 -11.52 -4.75
C THR A 65 -10.09 -10.22 -5.54
N TYR A 66 -10.96 -9.29 -5.10
CA TYR A 66 -11.27 -8.03 -5.79
C TYR A 66 -10.88 -6.77 -5.00
N ALA A 67 -9.93 -6.90 -4.08
CA ALA A 67 -9.43 -5.78 -3.28
C ALA A 67 -8.90 -4.63 -4.15
N GLN A 68 -9.20 -3.39 -3.75
CA GLN A 68 -8.63 -2.17 -4.30
C GLN A 68 -7.48 -1.72 -3.39
N ILE A 69 -6.27 -2.16 -3.69
CA ILE A 69 -5.15 -2.13 -2.74
C ILE A 69 -4.47 -0.76 -2.71
N TRP A 70 -4.40 -0.17 -1.53
CA TRP A 70 -3.54 0.96 -1.19
C TRP A 70 -2.36 0.48 -0.34
N PHE A 71 -1.13 0.86 -0.71
CA PHE A 71 0.06 0.47 0.02
C PHE A 71 0.58 1.63 0.87
N VAL A 72 1.04 1.30 2.08
CA VAL A 72 1.77 2.24 2.94
C VAL A 72 3.01 1.55 3.50
N ARG A 73 4.14 2.27 3.55
CA ARG A 73 5.31 1.83 4.30
C ARG A 73 5.25 2.40 5.71
N ILE A 74 5.16 1.52 6.69
CA ILE A 74 4.94 1.89 8.09
C ILE A 74 6.11 2.73 8.59
N GLY A 75 5.82 3.87 9.22
CA GLY A 75 6.82 4.83 9.70
C GLY A 75 7.44 5.73 8.63
N HIS A 76 7.00 5.67 7.37
CA HIS A 76 7.51 6.50 6.28
C HIS A 76 6.40 7.28 5.55
N ARG A 77 6.75 8.45 5.01
CA ARG A 77 5.82 9.27 4.20
C ARG A 77 5.56 8.71 2.80
N ALA A 78 6.45 7.86 2.29
CA ALA A 78 6.35 7.27 0.95
C ALA A 78 6.62 5.76 1.01
N VAL A 79 5.89 5.00 0.19
CA VAL A 79 6.03 3.53 0.08
C VAL A 79 7.39 3.14 -0.49
N HIS A 80 7.82 3.87 -1.52
CA HIS A 80 9.11 3.70 -2.17
C HIS A 80 9.85 5.04 -2.23
N ARG A 81 11.18 4.99 -2.14
CA ARG A 81 12.04 6.10 -2.56
C ARG A 81 12.32 5.91 -4.05
N VAL A 82 11.83 6.82 -4.88
CA VAL A 82 12.29 6.90 -6.27
C VAL A 82 13.59 7.71 -6.26
N GLY A 83 14.72 7.03 -6.47
CA GLY A 83 16.00 7.69 -6.70
C GLY A 83 16.22 7.87 -8.20
N LEU A 84 16.57 9.08 -8.63
CA LEU A 84 17.09 9.32 -9.97
C LEU A 84 18.52 8.78 -9.98
N ILE A 85 18.74 7.60 -10.58
CA ILE A 85 20.08 7.14 -10.89
C ILE A 85 20.66 8.10 -11.92
N GLY A 86 21.46 9.06 -11.45
CA GLY A 86 22.25 9.93 -12.31
C GLY A 86 23.15 9.06 -13.17
N ALA A 87 22.94 9.10 -14.48
CA ALA A 87 23.85 8.53 -15.45
C ALA A 87 25.18 9.30 -15.38
N ASN A 88 26.13 8.80 -14.58
CA ASN A 88 27.54 9.06 -14.82
C ASN A 88 28.02 8.05 -15.85
N LEU A 89 27.85 8.37 -17.12
CA LEU A 89 28.61 7.77 -18.21
C LEU A 89 28.91 8.82 -19.27
N PHE A 90 29.85 9.70 -18.94
CA PHE A 90 30.72 10.39 -19.90
C PHE A 90 32.09 10.57 -19.23
N GLN A 91 32.95 9.57 -19.41
CA GLN A 91 34.36 9.75 -19.76
C GLN A 91 34.73 8.67 -20.77
#